data_AF-A0A519K1C5-F1
#
_entry.id   AF-A0A519K1C5-F1
#
_cell.length_a   1.000
_cell.length_b   1.000
_cell.length_c   1.000
_cell.angle_alpha   90.00
_cell.angle_beta   90.00
_cell.angle_gamma   90.00
#
_symmetry.space_group_name_H-M   'P 1'
#
loop_
_entity.id
_entity.type
_entity.pdbx_description
1 polymer ?
#
loop_
_entity_poly.entity_id
_entity_poly.type
_entity_poly.pdbx_seq_one_letter_code
_entity_poly.pdbx_strand_id
1 'polypeptide(L)'
;MTRLRLALAAAFTLIAAPAFAQEPPRWSFAIHGGAGVIERDSLTPEQDAAYRAALHRALEAGQAVLSSGGSAMDAVQAAIQIMEDDPLFNAGRGAVFTAEGRNELDAAVMDGSTLNAGSVAG
;
A
#
# COMPACT_ATOMS: atom_id res chain seq x y z
N MET A 1 -25.71 -4.25 -65.76
CA MET A 1 -25.10 -3.40 -64.71
C MET A 1 -25.14 -4.11 -63.34
N THR A 2 -24.53 -5.31 -63.23
CA THR A 2 -24.85 -6.21 -62.09
C THR A 2 -23.64 -6.91 -61.47
N ARG A 3 -22.40 -6.53 -61.84
CA ARG A 3 -21.17 -7.19 -61.34
C ARG A 3 -20.25 -6.30 -60.50
N LEU A 4 -20.73 -5.15 -60.02
CA LEU A 4 -19.91 -4.21 -59.23
C LEU A 4 -20.23 -4.16 -57.73
N ARG A 5 -21.25 -4.90 -57.25
CA ARG A 5 -21.67 -4.84 -55.83
C ARG A 5 -21.07 -5.91 -54.93
N LEU A 6 -20.31 -6.87 -55.45
CA LEU A 6 -19.83 -8.01 -54.66
C LEU A 6 -18.46 -7.79 -53.98
N ALA A 7 -17.73 -6.72 -54.32
CA ALA A 7 -16.38 -6.51 -53.79
C ALA A 7 -16.34 -5.71 -52.47
N LEU A 8 -17.43 -5.07 -52.06
CA LEU A 8 -17.43 -4.18 -50.88
C LEU A 8 -17.81 -4.89 -49.57
N ALA A 9 -18.35 -6.12 -49.63
CA ALA A 9 -18.79 -6.86 -48.44
C ALA A 9 -17.65 -7.62 -47.73
N ALA A 10 -16.47 -7.77 -48.37
CA ALA A 10 -15.37 -8.57 -47.84
C ALA A 10 -14.35 -7.77 -47.01
N ALA A 11 -14.50 -6.44 -46.90
CA ALA A 11 -13.50 -5.58 -46.25
C ALA A 11 -13.83 -5.17 -44.81
N PHE A 12 -14.98 -5.59 -44.25
CA PHE A 12 -15.42 -5.16 -42.91
C PHE A 12 -15.30 -6.22 -41.80
N THR A 13 -14.70 -7.38 -42.10
CA THR A 13 -14.47 -8.46 -41.13
C THR A 13 -13.04 -8.50 -40.60
N LEU A 14 -12.40 -7.33 -40.46
CA LEU A 14 -11.16 -7.23 -39.68
C LEU A 14 -11.47 -7.01 -38.19
N ILE A 15 -11.29 -8.10 -37.44
CA ILE A 15 -10.76 -8.15 -36.07
C ILE A 15 -11.71 -7.63 -34.97
N ALA A 16 -12.77 -8.40 -34.68
CA ALA A 16 -13.29 -8.48 -33.32
C ALA A 16 -12.44 -9.53 -32.56
N ALA A 17 -11.23 -9.14 -32.14
CA ALA A 17 -10.50 -9.94 -31.16
C ALA A 17 -11.32 -9.95 -29.85
N PRO A 18 -11.46 -11.09 -29.15
CA PRO A 18 -12.06 -11.08 -27.84
C PRO A 18 -11.22 -10.16 -26.95
N ALA A 19 -11.85 -9.11 -26.41
CA ALA A 19 -11.26 -8.35 -25.32
C ALA A 19 -11.18 -9.33 -24.13
N PHE A 20 -9.99 -9.86 -23.87
CA PHE A 20 -9.74 -10.55 -22.62
C PHE A 20 -9.86 -9.51 -21.51
N ALA A 21 -10.94 -9.58 -20.73
CA ALA A 21 -11.03 -8.81 -19.51
C ALA A 21 -9.84 -9.21 -18.62
N GLN A 22 -8.94 -8.27 -18.36
CA GLN A 22 -7.86 -8.49 -17.42
C GLN A 22 -8.52 -8.69 -16.05
N GLU A 23 -8.28 -9.84 -15.40
CA GLU A 23 -8.71 -10.01 -14.01
C GLU A 23 -8.13 -8.85 -13.20
N PRO A 24 -8.93 -8.21 -12.33
CA PRO A 24 -8.43 -7.12 -11.51
C PRO A 24 -7.22 -7.62 -10.72
N PRO A 25 -6.15 -6.82 -10.60
CA PRO A 25 -4.95 -7.24 -9.90
C PRO A 25 -5.32 -7.65 -8.48
N ARG A 26 -4.96 -8.89 -8.12
CA ARG A 26 -5.17 -9.42 -6.77
C ARG A 26 -3.95 -9.07 -5.92
N TRP A 27 -4.19 -8.26 -4.91
CA TRP A 27 -3.18 -7.91 -3.91
C TRP A 27 -3.69 -8.22 -2.51
N SER A 28 -2.76 -8.34 -1.58
CA SER A 28 -3.03 -8.38 -0.15
C SER A 28 -2.04 -7.45 0.51
N PHE A 29 -2.54 -6.63 1.45
CA PHE A 29 -1.75 -5.60 2.09
C PHE A 29 -2.05 -5.61 3.58
N ALA A 30 -1.00 -5.62 4.39
CA ALA A 30 -1.08 -5.67 5.84
C ALA A 30 -0.07 -4.71 6.45
N ILE A 31 -0.42 -4.13 7.59
CA ILE A 31 0.39 -3.21 8.37
C ILE A 31 0.30 -3.58 9.86
N HIS A 32 1.25 -3.13 10.68
CA HIS A 32 1.16 -3.24 12.14
C HIS A 32 1.65 -1.97 12.82
N GLY A 33 1.02 -1.56 13.92
CA GLY A 33 1.46 -0.43 14.76
C GLY A 33 2.40 -0.82 15.91
N GLY A 34 2.83 -2.08 15.96
CA GLY A 34 3.60 -2.66 17.06
C GLY A 34 2.81 -3.67 17.87
N ALA A 35 3.51 -4.57 18.55
CA ALA A 35 2.94 -5.58 19.45
C ALA A 35 3.64 -5.51 20.81
N GLY A 36 2.94 -5.88 21.88
CA GLY A 36 3.46 -5.81 23.24
C GLY A 36 2.38 -6.07 24.27
N VAL A 37 2.61 -5.63 25.51
CA VAL A 37 1.62 -5.70 26.59
C VAL A 37 0.62 -4.56 26.42
N ILE A 38 -0.37 -4.76 25.56
CA ILE A 38 -1.47 -3.82 25.32
C ILE A 38 -2.72 -4.42 25.94
N GLU A 39 -2.95 -4.13 27.22
CA GLU A 39 -4.13 -4.63 27.92
C GLU A 39 -5.37 -3.83 27.52
N ARG A 40 -6.48 -4.52 27.23
CA ARG A 40 -7.72 -3.85 26.79
C ARG A 40 -8.21 -2.83 27.81
N ASP A 41 -8.04 -3.13 29.10
CA ASP A 41 -8.47 -2.27 30.20
C ASP A 41 -7.60 -1.02 30.36
N SER A 42 -6.43 -0.98 29.72
CA SER A 42 -5.53 0.18 29.70
C SER A 42 -5.83 1.18 28.58
N LEU A 43 -6.74 0.84 27.65
CA LEU A 43 -7.15 1.70 26.54
C LEU A 43 -8.52 2.32 26.81
N THR A 44 -8.58 3.66 26.84
CA THR A 44 -9.90 4.31 26.78
C THR A 44 -10.55 4.08 25.41
N PRO A 45 -11.90 4.17 25.32
CA PRO A 45 -12.59 4.09 24.03
C PRO A 45 -12.05 5.09 22.99
N GLU A 46 -11.67 6.28 23.42
CA GLU A 46 -11.11 7.33 22.57
C GLU A 46 -9.73 6.95 22.04
N GLN A 47 -8.87 6.36 22.88
CA GLN A 47 -7.56 5.86 22.46
C GLN A 47 -7.69 4.71 21.46
N ASP A 48 -8.56 3.73 21.73
CA ASP A 48 -8.82 2.63 20.79
C ASP A 48 -9.32 3.15 19.43
N ALA A 49 -10.25 4.11 19.45
CA ALA A 49 -10.74 4.74 18.23
C ALA A 49 -9.63 5.50 17.48
N ALA A 50 -8.77 6.21 18.20
CA ALA A 50 -7.65 6.95 17.61
C ALA A 50 -6.64 6.01 16.92
N TYR A 51 -6.22 4.92 17.58
CA TYR A 51 -5.32 3.92 16.99
C TYR A 51 -5.94 3.26 15.75
N ARG A 52 -7.22 2.88 15.82
CA ARG A 52 -7.93 2.28 14.66
C ARG A 52 -8.03 3.25 13.50
N ALA A 53 -8.33 4.52 13.76
CA ALA A 53 -8.38 5.55 12.73
C ALA A 53 -7.00 5.78 12.10
N ALA A 54 -5.93 5.79 12.90
CA ALA A 54 -4.56 5.93 12.42
C ALA A 54 -4.13 4.75 11.53
N LEU A 55 -4.38 3.51 11.97
CA LEU A 55 -4.15 2.31 11.16
C LEU A 55 -4.97 2.33 9.86
N HIS A 56 -6.23 2.78 9.93
CA HIS A 56 -7.07 2.87 8.74
C HIS A 56 -6.51 3.85 7.71
N ARG A 57 -6.09 5.06 8.13
CA ARG A 57 -5.46 6.04 7.23
C ARG A 57 -4.21 5.50 6.54
N ALA A 58 -3.32 4.83 7.30
CA ALA A 58 -2.11 4.23 6.74
C ALA A 58 -2.45 3.10 5.74
N LEU A 59 -3.44 2.27 6.08
CA LEU A 59 -3.91 1.20 5.22
C LEU A 59 -4.52 1.75 3.92
N GLU A 60 -5.37 2.77 4.01
CA GLU A 60 -5.99 3.45 2.87
C GLU A 60 -4.93 4.05 1.93
N ALA A 61 -3.87 4.65 2.46
CA ALA A 61 -2.78 5.20 1.66
C ALA A 61 -2.10 4.13 0.79
N GLY A 62 -1.74 2.98 1.37
CA GLY A 62 -1.16 1.86 0.61
C GLY A 62 -2.15 1.22 -0.36
N GLN A 63 -3.42 1.07 0.03
CA GLN A 63 -4.47 0.55 -0.85
C GLN A 63 -4.72 1.45 -2.06
N ALA A 64 -4.68 2.77 -1.89
CA ALA A 64 -4.86 3.72 -2.99
C ALA A 64 -3.78 3.57 -4.06
N VAL A 65 -2.53 3.33 -3.65
CA VAL A 65 -1.41 3.04 -4.56
C VAL A 65 -1.67 1.75 -5.33
N LEU A 66 -1.95 0.64 -4.64
CA LEU A 66 -2.19 -0.67 -5.27
C LEU A 66 -3.41 -0.65 -6.20
N SER A 67 -4.50 0.00 -5.78
CA SER A 67 -5.73 0.13 -6.57
C SER A 67 -5.53 0.95 -7.84
N SER A 68 -4.54 1.85 -7.85
CA SER A 68 -4.16 2.65 -9.01
C SER A 68 -3.12 1.95 -9.91
N GLY A 69 -2.76 0.69 -9.61
CA GLY A 69 -1.75 -0.08 -10.35
C GLY A 69 -0.31 0.25 -9.97
N GLY A 70 -0.09 0.93 -8.84
CA GLY A 70 1.24 1.21 -8.30
C GLY A 70 1.95 -0.04 -7.76
N SER A 71 3.24 0.09 -7.46
CA SER A 71 4.06 -1.03 -7.01
C SER A 71 3.81 -1.36 -5.53
N ALA A 72 4.17 -2.59 -5.12
CA ALA A 72 4.19 -2.96 -3.70
C ALA A 72 5.14 -2.07 -2.88
N MET A 73 6.26 -1.63 -3.48
CA MET A 73 7.23 -0.75 -2.85
C MET A 73 6.63 0.63 -2.54
N ASP A 74 5.95 1.22 -3.52
CA ASP A 74 5.27 2.51 -3.35
C ASP A 74 4.16 2.41 -2.28
N ALA A 75 3.45 1.27 -2.25
CA ALA A 75 2.37 1.04 -1.30
C ALA A 75 2.87 0.92 0.15
N VAL A 76 3.95 0.17 0.39
CA VAL A 76 4.55 0.08 1.74
C VAL A 76 5.12 1.43 2.19
N GLN A 77 5.77 2.17 1.28
CA GLN A 77 6.30 3.49 1.58
C GLN A 77 5.18 4.47 1.96
N ALA A 78 4.09 4.51 1.19
CA ALA A 78 2.96 5.39 1.47
C ALA A 78 2.32 5.10 2.83
N ALA A 79 2.17 3.83 3.22
CA ALA A 79 1.63 3.46 4.52
C ALA A 79 2.60 3.81 5.67
N ILE A 80 3.89 3.48 5.53
CA ILE A 80 4.89 3.72 6.58
C ILE A 80 5.05 5.21 6.85
N GLN A 81 5.06 6.08 5.84
CA GLN A 81 5.15 7.53 6.03
C GLN A 81 4.00 8.08 6.90
N ILE A 82 2.76 7.62 6.67
CA ILE A 82 1.62 8.00 7.51
C ILE A 82 1.80 7.51 8.95
N MET A 83 2.39 6.33 9.14
CA MET A 83 2.64 5.77 10.47
C MET A 83 3.79 6.48 11.20
N GLU A 84 4.86 6.84 10.51
CA GLU A 84 5.99 7.58 11.07
C GLU A 84 5.62 9.02 11.45
N ASP A 85 4.70 9.64 10.72
CA ASP A 85 4.22 11.00 11.02
C ASP A 85 3.17 11.04 12.16
N ASP A 86 2.53 9.92 12.46
CA ASP A 86 1.49 9.81 13.49
C ASP A 86 2.12 9.52 14.87
N PRO A 87 1.97 10.42 15.86
CA PRO A 87 2.62 10.28 17.16
C PRO A 87 2.09 9.11 18.00
N LEU A 88 1.03 8.42 17.57
CA LEU A 88 0.53 7.22 18.24
C LEU A 88 1.44 6.00 18.07
N PHE A 89 2.28 5.96 17.03
CA PHE A 89 3.13 4.80 16.76
C PHE A 89 4.58 5.07 17.18
N ASN A 90 5.23 4.04 17.73
CA ASN A 90 6.66 4.09 18.06
C ASN A 90 7.53 3.97 16.80
N ALA A 91 7.48 4.98 15.96
CA ALA A 91 8.30 5.19 14.77
C ALA A 91 8.30 6.69 14.45
N GLY A 92 9.35 7.21 13.81
CA GLY A 92 9.43 8.61 13.40
C GLY A 92 9.09 9.59 14.52
N ARG A 93 7.97 10.30 14.38
CA ARG A 93 7.51 11.35 15.30
C ARG A 93 7.10 10.83 16.69
N GLY A 94 6.58 9.60 16.78
CA GLY A 94 6.13 8.99 18.03
C GLY A 94 7.21 8.13 18.70
N ALA A 95 8.46 8.22 18.24
CA ALA A 95 9.56 7.41 18.75
C ALA A 95 9.76 7.55 20.26
N VAL A 96 10.01 6.40 20.89
CA VAL A 96 10.43 6.33 22.29
C VAL A 96 11.83 6.88 22.49
N PHE A 97 12.18 7.12 23.75
CA PHE A 97 13.48 7.67 24.15
C PHE A 97 14.47 6.58 24.54
N THR A 98 15.76 6.82 24.26
CA THR A 98 16.89 6.10 24.85
C THR A 98 17.02 6.42 26.34
N ALA A 99 17.93 5.73 27.03
CA ALA A 99 18.25 6.00 28.42
C ALA A 99 18.77 7.44 28.66
N GLU A 100 19.40 8.05 27.65
CA GLU A 100 19.88 9.43 27.66
C GLU A 100 18.80 10.46 27.28
N GLY A 101 17.56 10.01 27.05
CA GLY A 101 16.45 10.90 26.70
C GLY A 101 16.51 11.44 25.28
N ARG A 102 17.14 10.72 24.34
CA ARG A 102 17.21 11.08 22.91
C ARG A 102 16.40 10.09 22.07
N ASN A 103 16.09 10.42 20.83
CA ASN A 103 15.51 9.48 19.87
C ASN A 103 16.61 8.98 18.96
N GLU A 104 16.70 7.66 18.81
CA GLU A 104 17.58 6.94 17.89
C GLU A 104 16.66 6.01 17.08
N LEU A 105 16.75 6.04 15.75
CA LEU A 105 15.75 5.48 14.84
C LEU A 105 16.36 4.47 13.87
N ASP A 106 15.64 3.37 13.68
CA ASP A 106 16.00 2.33 12.72
C ASP A 106 14.89 2.15 11.68
N ALA A 107 15.26 1.89 10.43
CA ALA A 107 14.33 1.54 9.36
C ALA A 107 14.98 0.62 8.33
N ALA A 108 14.19 -0.25 7.71
CA ALA A 108 14.63 -1.13 6.63
C ALA A 108 13.51 -1.37 5.63
N VAL A 109 13.88 -1.58 4.36
CA VAL A 109 12.95 -1.90 3.27
C VAL A 109 13.59 -2.91 2.30
N MET A 110 12.77 -3.74 1.67
CA MET A 110 13.21 -4.76 0.72
C MET A 110 12.23 -4.89 -0.45
N ASP A 111 12.76 -4.90 -1.67
CA ASP A 111 12.01 -5.26 -2.87
C ASP A 111 12.15 -6.77 -3.10
N GLY A 112 11.05 -7.51 -2.86
CA GLY A 112 11.02 -8.95 -3.05
C GLY A 112 11.17 -9.41 -4.50
N SER A 113 10.96 -8.54 -5.49
CA SER A 113 11.10 -8.89 -6.92
C SER A 113 12.55 -8.93 -7.38
N THR A 114 13.42 -8.11 -6.76
CA THR A 114 14.83 -7.97 -7.11
C THR A 114 15.79 -8.43 -6.02
N LEU A 115 15.27 -8.68 -4.81
CA LEU A 115 16.04 -8.93 -3.58
C LEU A 115 16.92 -7.76 -3.12
N ASN A 116 16.76 -6.57 -3.73
CA ASN A 116 17.43 -5.36 -3.28
C ASN A 116 16.85 -4.91 -1.93
N ALA A 117 17.70 -4.44 -1.03
CA ALA A 117 17.33 -3.97 0.28
C ALA A 117 18.16 -2.74 0.69
N GLY A 118 17.61 -1.94 1.60
CA GLY A 118 18.29 -0.79 2.21
C GLY A 118 17.84 -0.60 3.65
N SER A 119 18.74 -0.08 4.48
CA SER A 119 18.46 0.20 5.89
C SER A 119 19.25 1.39 6.42
N VAL A 120 18.75 1.97 7.51
CA VAL A 120 19.41 2.99 8.33
C VAL A 120 19.23 2.62 9.81
N ALA A 121 20.17 3.05 10.63
CA ALA A 121 20.13 2.91 12.09
C ALA A 121 20.91 4.06 12.72
N GLY A 122 20.45 4.60 13.85
CA GLY A 122 21.19 5.61 14.63
C GLY A 122 20.35 6.55 15.47
#